data_AF-A0A7J6EMJ8-F1
#
_entry.id   AF-A0A7J6EMJ8-F1
#
_cell.length_a   1.000
_cell.length_b   1.000
_cell.length_c   1.000
_cell.angle_alpha   90.00
_cell.angle_beta   90.00
_cell.angle_gamma   90.00
#
_symmetry.space_group_name_H-M   'P 1'
#
loop_
_entity.id
_entity.type
_entity.pdbx_description
1 polymer ?
#
loop_
_entity_poly.entity_id
_entity_poly.type
_entity_poly.pdbx_seq_one_letter_code
_entity_poly.pdbx_strand_id
1 'polypeptide(L)'
;MSVSDATRGAQSHTQSDGSSKKKRKAANHEELSNALTQSASILAEVIEKASIRLSKAIGEDLNEKHMQLGKELERTTTLTTTQRHKVARMIMQDNALVSYFFSVPDDEKDEWARLLIDGSL
;
A
#
# COMPACT_ATOMS: atom_id res chain seq x y z
N MET A 1 -58.74 76.37 -19.34
CA MET A 1 -59.49 75.17 -18.88
C MET A 1 -58.45 74.04 -18.84
N SER A 2 -57.81 73.72 -17.70
CA SER A 2 -58.23 72.75 -16.65
C SER A 2 -58.55 71.36 -17.26
N VAL A 3 -57.99 70.21 -16.87
CA VAL A 3 -57.36 69.73 -15.62
C VAL A 3 -56.58 68.41 -15.87
N SER A 4 -55.69 68.08 -14.93
CA SER A 4 -54.81 66.91 -14.76
C SER A 4 -55.50 65.55 -14.48
N ASP A 5 -54.81 64.43 -14.75
CA ASP A 5 -54.47 63.31 -13.81
C ASP A 5 -53.83 62.14 -14.61
N ALA A 6 -52.58 61.71 -14.37
CA ALA A 6 -52.02 60.88 -13.29
C ALA A 6 -52.49 59.41 -13.31
N THR A 7 -51.55 58.45 -13.45
CA THR A 7 -51.44 57.12 -12.78
C THR A 7 -50.24 56.39 -13.43
N ARG A 8 -49.03 56.39 -12.84
CA ARG A 8 -48.51 55.41 -11.87
C ARG A 8 -48.32 54.01 -12.48
N GLY A 9 -47.06 53.59 -12.63
CA GLY A 9 -46.70 52.23 -13.05
C GLY A 9 -45.19 52.00 -13.07
N ALA A 10 -44.52 52.22 -11.94
CA ALA A 10 -43.22 51.61 -11.71
C ALA A 10 -43.43 50.10 -11.58
N GLN A 11 -42.80 49.29 -12.43
CA GLN A 11 -42.37 47.94 -12.05
C GLN A 11 -41.36 47.35 -13.05
N SER A 12 -40.12 47.33 -12.57
CA SER A 12 -39.06 46.41 -12.97
C SER A 12 -39.59 44.99 -13.14
N HIS A 13 -39.26 44.36 -14.26
CA HIS A 13 -39.01 42.92 -14.32
C HIS A 13 -37.93 42.61 -15.34
N THR A 14 -36.67 42.87 -14.96
CA THR A 14 -35.58 41.97 -15.37
C THR A 14 -35.87 40.61 -14.75
N GLN A 15 -36.56 39.74 -15.49
CA GLN A 15 -36.78 38.35 -15.12
C GLN A 15 -35.46 37.58 -15.21
N SER A 16 -34.76 37.55 -14.06
CA SER A 16 -34.05 36.39 -13.51
C SER A 16 -33.17 35.57 -14.47
N ASP A 17 -31.89 35.96 -14.53
CA ASP A 17 -30.72 35.13 -14.91
C ASP A 17 -30.43 33.96 -13.94
N GLY A 18 -31.43 33.48 -13.19
CA GLY A 18 -31.29 32.41 -12.21
C GLY A 18 -31.11 31.01 -12.81
N SER A 19 -31.63 30.78 -14.02
CA SER A 19 -31.63 29.46 -14.67
C SER A 19 -30.23 29.05 -15.16
N SER A 20 -29.48 29.99 -15.76
CA SER A 20 -28.17 29.69 -16.34
C SER A 20 -27.06 29.47 -15.30
N LYS A 21 -27.14 30.14 -14.14
CA LYS A 21 -26.19 29.94 -13.03
C LYS A 21 -26.36 28.56 -12.37
N LYS A 22 -27.60 28.09 -12.23
CA LYS A 22 -27.92 26.78 -11.64
C LYS A 22 -27.45 25.63 -12.53
N LYS A 23 -27.63 25.75 -13.85
CA LYS A 23 -27.20 24.74 -14.84
C LYS A 23 -25.67 24.64 -14.95
N ARG A 24 -24.96 25.77 -14.96
CA ARG A 24 -23.47 25.81 -14.92
C ARG A 24 -22.92 25.19 -13.64
N LYS A 25 -23.52 25.47 -12.48
CA LYS A 25 -23.07 24.91 -11.19
C LYS A 25 -23.24 23.38 -11.13
N ALA A 26 -24.32 22.84 -11.71
CA ALA A 26 -24.55 21.40 -11.77
C ALA A 26 -23.55 20.70 -12.70
N ALA A 27 -23.30 21.26 -13.89
CA ALA A 27 -22.30 20.76 -14.84
C ALA A 27 -20.88 20.75 -14.24
N ASN A 28 -20.49 21.81 -13.54
CA ASN A 28 -19.18 21.89 -12.87
C ASN A 28 -19.05 20.85 -11.74
N HIS A 29 -20.15 20.51 -11.04
CA HIS A 29 -20.13 19.48 -10.00
C HIS A 29 -20.01 18.08 -10.59
N GLU A 30 -20.68 17.81 -11.70
CA GLU A 30 -20.56 16.56 -12.45
C GLU A 30 -19.14 16.38 -13.02
N GLU A 31 -18.58 17.43 -13.61
CA GLU A 31 -17.20 17.45 -14.10
C GLU A 31 -16.19 17.19 -12.96
N LEU A 32 -16.37 17.83 -11.81
CA LEU A 32 -15.54 17.59 -10.63
C LEU A 32 -15.68 16.15 -10.11
N SER A 33 -16.90 15.61 -10.04
CA SER A 33 -17.16 14.23 -9.62
C SER A 33 -16.52 13.22 -10.56
N ASN A 34 -16.57 13.47 -11.87
CA ASN A 34 -15.94 12.63 -12.88
C ASN A 34 -14.41 12.70 -12.77
N ALA A 35 -13.83 13.89 -12.61
CA ALA A 35 -12.40 14.07 -12.42
C ALA A 35 -11.90 13.38 -11.14
N LEU A 36 -12.68 13.45 -10.04
CA LEU A 36 -12.39 12.75 -8.80
C LEU A 36 -12.44 11.23 -8.97
N THR A 37 -13.46 10.73 -9.69
CA THR A 37 -13.61 9.30 -9.97
C THR A 37 -12.46 8.78 -10.82
N GLN A 38 -12.09 9.49 -11.89
CA GLN A 38 -10.93 9.16 -12.72
C GLN A 38 -9.63 9.16 -11.91
N SER A 39 -9.43 10.18 -11.06
CA SER A 39 -8.25 10.25 -10.19
C SER A 39 -8.20 9.08 -9.22
N ALA A 40 -9.34 8.70 -8.62
CA ALA A 40 -9.44 7.56 -7.73
C ALA A 40 -9.15 6.23 -8.46
N SER A 41 -9.65 6.06 -9.69
CA SER A 41 -9.36 4.88 -10.51
C SER A 41 -7.86 4.76 -10.85
N ILE A 42 -7.21 5.87 -11.21
CA ILE A 42 -5.76 5.89 -11.48
C ILE A 42 -4.98 5.52 -10.23
N LEU A 43 -5.33 6.08 -9.07
CA LEU A 43 -4.68 5.75 -7.80
C LEU A 43 -4.86 4.27 -7.44
N ALA A 44 -6.07 3.72 -7.61
CA ALA A 44 -6.34 2.31 -7.38
C ALA A 44 -5.47 1.41 -8.27
N GLU A 45 -5.36 1.72 -9.57
CA GLU A 45 -4.53 0.98 -10.51
C GLU A 45 -3.04 1.03 -10.14
N VAL A 46 -2.54 2.20 -9.72
CA VAL A 46 -1.15 2.35 -9.27
C VAL A 46 -0.90 1.53 -8.00
N ILE A 47 -1.81 1.56 -7.03
CA ILE A 47 -1.70 0.78 -5.78
C ILE A 47 -1.71 -0.72 -6.09
N GLU A 48 -2.60 -1.19 -6.97
CA GLU A 48 -2.67 -2.59 -7.37
C GLU A 48 -1.35 -3.05 -8.00
N LYS A 49 -0.85 -2.30 -8.99
CA LYS A 49 0.43 -2.60 -9.65
C LYS A 49 1.61 -2.60 -8.67
N ALA A 50 1.65 -1.63 -7.75
CA ALA A 50 2.69 -1.56 -6.73
C ALA A 50 2.62 -2.77 -5.78
N SER A 51 1.40 -3.16 -5.37
CA SER A 51 1.17 -4.31 -4.49
C SER A 51 1.60 -5.62 -5.15
N ILE A 52 1.27 -5.83 -6.42
CA ILE A 52 1.71 -7.02 -7.19
C ILE A 52 3.24 -7.10 -7.25
N ARG A 53 3.90 -5.97 -7.57
CA ARG A 53 5.36 -5.91 -7.64
C ARG A 53 6.01 -6.18 -6.28
N LEU A 54 5.47 -5.62 -5.21
CA LEU A 54 5.96 -5.84 -3.85
C LEU A 54 5.83 -7.30 -3.44
N SER A 55 4.64 -7.90 -3.61
CA SER A 55 4.41 -9.31 -3.30
C SER A 55 5.36 -10.24 -4.07
N LYS A 56 5.61 -9.94 -5.35
CA LYS A 56 6.59 -10.67 -6.16
C LYS A 56 8.00 -10.53 -5.60
N ALA A 57 8.44 -9.31 -5.29
CA ALA A 57 9.77 -9.06 -4.75
C ALA A 57 9.99 -9.77 -3.39
N ILE A 58 8.98 -9.76 -2.50
CA ILE A 58 9.02 -10.50 -1.24
C ILE A 58 9.13 -12.00 -1.49
N GLY A 59 8.35 -12.54 -2.43
CA GLY A 59 8.42 -13.96 -2.79
C GLY A 59 9.78 -14.37 -3.36
N GLU A 60 10.37 -13.54 -4.22
CA GLU A 60 11.71 -13.76 -4.79
C GLU A 60 12.80 -13.72 -3.70
N ASP A 61 12.76 -12.74 -2.79
CA ASP A 61 13.68 -12.61 -1.66
C ASP A 61 13.59 -13.81 -0.70
N LEU A 62 12.37 -14.24 -0.34
CA LEU A 62 12.18 -15.43 0.48
C LEU A 62 12.71 -16.68 -0.21
N ASN A 63 12.46 -16.84 -1.51
CA ASN A 63 12.96 -17.99 -2.25
C ASN A 63 14.50 -18.00 -2.29
N GLU A 64 15.14 -16.85 -2.50
CA GLU A 64 16.60 -16.72 -2.48
C GLU A 64 17.17 -17.13 -1.11
N LYS A 65 16.58 -16.64 -0.01
CA LYS A 65 16.99 -17.02 1.35
C LYS A 65 16.87 -18.53 1.58
N HIS A 66 15.79 -19.17 1.10
CA HIS A 66 15.66 -20.63 1.18
C HIS A 66 16.78 -21.35 0.43
N MET A 67 17.13 -20.90 -0.78
CA MET A 67 18.20 -21.50 -1.56
C MET A 67 19.58 -21.30 -0.92
N GLN A 68 19.79 -20.17 -0.24
CA GLN A 68 21.06 -19.83 0.41
C GLN A 68 21.22 -20.46 1.81
N LEU A 69 20.13 -20.86 2.48
CA LEU A 69 20.14 -21.30 3.88
C LEU A 69 21.17 -22.40 4.16
N GLY A 70 21.32 -23.37 3.26
CA GLY A 70 22.31 -24.44 3.43
C GLY A 70 23.75 -23.91 3.46
N LYS A 71 24.10 -23.04 2.51
CA LYS A 71 25.43 -22.40 2.43
C LYS A 71 25.69 -21.50 3.63
N GLU A 72 24.65 -20.82 4.09
CA GLU A 72 24.74 -19.93 5.24
C GLU A 72 24.98 -20.72 6.53
N LEU A 73 24.29 -21.85 6.70
CA LEU A 73 24.56 -22.76 7.81
C LEU A 73 25.95 -23.39 7.69
N GLU A 74 26.47 -23.68 6.50
CA GLU A 74 27.86 -24.16 6.36
C GLU A 74 28.91 -23.16 6.88
N ARG A 75 28.60 -21.85 6.88
CA ARG A 75 29.47 -20.82 7.48
C ARG A 75 29.45 -20.83 9.01
N THR A 76 28.44 -21.44 9.63
CA THR A 76 28.39 -21.66 11.09
C THR A 76 29.39 -22.76 11.47
N THR A 77 30.57 -22.35 11.91
CA THR A 77 31.73 -23.25 12.07
C THR A 77 31.71 -24.01 13.40
N THR A 78 30.98 -23.53 14.41
CA THR A 78 30.94 -24.20 15.73
C THR A 78 29.85 -25.26 15.85
N LEU A 79 28.95 -25.37 14.86
CA LEU A 79 27.91 -26.41 14.83
C LEU A 79 28.41 -27.68 14.14
N THR A 80 28.04 -28.83 14.70
CA THR A 80 28.21 -30.12 14.01
C THR A 80 27.31 -30.22 12.78
N THR A 81 27.66 -31.09 11.83
CA THR A 81 26.82 -31.37 10.65
C THR A 81 25.39 -31.75 11.03
N THR A 82 25.20 -32.58 12.07
CA THR A 82 23.86 -32.97 12.55
C THR A 82 23.07 -31.79 13.11
N GLN A 83 23.72 -30.91 13.87
CA GLN A 83 23.09 -29.68 14.38
C GLN A 83 22.67 -28.77 13.24
N ARG A 84 23.52 -28.55 12.23
CA ARG A 84 23.16 -27.76 11.05
C ARG A 84 21.94 -28.31 10.31
N HIS A 85 21.86 -29.63 10.13
CA HIS A 85 20.67 -30.26 9.53
C HIS A 85 19.42 -30.13 10.41
N LYS A 86 19.56 -30.17 11.74
CA LYS A 86 18.44 -29.94 12.66
C LYS A 86 17.94 -28.49 12.56
N VAL A 87 18.86 -27.52 12.61
CA VAL A 87 18.57 -26.09 12.48
C VAL A 87 17.89 -25.81 11.15
N ALA A 88 18.46 -26.27 10.02
CA ALA A 88 17.86 -26.10 8.70
C ALA A 88 16.40 -26.57 8.66
N ARG A 89 16.12 -27.78 9.17
CA ARG A 89 14.75 -28.31 9.21
C ARG A 89 13.81 -27.51 10.10
N MET A 90 14.28 -26.96 11.22
CA MET A 90 13.46 -26.15 12.11
C MET A 90 13.13 -24.80 11.47
N ILE A 91 14.13 -24.13 10.90
CA ILE A 91 13.96 -22.80 10.30
C ILE A 91 13.08 -22.87 9.05
N MET A 92 13.26 -23.88 8.18
CA MET A 92 12.49 -24.01 6.94
C MET A 92 10.97 -24.21 7.15
N GLN A 93 10.52 -24.48 8.38
CA GLN A 93 9.09 -24.59 8.68
C GLN A 93 8.41 -23.22 8.83
N ASP A 94 9.18 -22.14 9.00
CA ASP A 94 8.66 -20.80 9.20
C ASP A 94 9.49 -19.74 8.42
N ASN A 95 8.84 -19.09 7.46
CA ASN A 95 9.44 -18.02 6.65
C ASN A 95 9.95 -16.84 7.51
N ALA A 96 9.33 -16.60 8.67
CA ALA A 96 9.78 -15.59 9.61
C ALA A 96 11.13 -15.98 10.24
N LEU A 97 11.30 -17.26 10.63
CA LEU A 97 12.58 -17.76 11.13
C LEU A 97 13.66 -17.73 10.05
N VAL A 98 13.34 -18.07 8.79
CA VAL A 98 14.26 -17.94 7.66
C VAL A 98 14.72 -16.49 7.56
N SER A 99 13.79 -15.55 7.50
CA SER A 99 14.11 -14.13 7.38
C SER A 99 14.92 -13.61 8.57
N TYR A 100 14.57 -14.04 9.80
CA TYR A 100 15.27 -13.66 11.01
C TYR A 100 16.70 -14.17 11.03
N PHE A 101 16.93 -15.45 10.69
CA PHE A 101 18.27 -16.03 10.64
C PHE A 101 19.22 -15.25 9.73
N PHE A 102 18.75 -14.79 8.56
CA PHE A 102 19.54 -13.96 7.66
C PHE A 102 19.78 -12.53 8.16
N SER A 103 19.04 -12.08 9.18
CA SER A 103 19.25 -10.79 9.85
C SER A 103 20.16 -10.86 11.07
N VAL A 104 20.41 -12.05 11.62
CA VAL A 104 21.33 -12.25 12.75
C VAL A 104 22.76 -11.95 12.29
N PRO A 105 23.55 -11.17 13.07
CA PRO A 105 24.98 -10.98 12.79
C PRO A 105 25.75 -12.29 12.69
N ASP A 106 26.75 -12.37 11.81
CA ASP A 106 27.47 -13.61 11.56
C ASP A 106 28.15 -14.20 12.81
N ASP A 107 28.60 -13.35 13.73
CA ASP A 107 29.21 -13.72 15.00
C ASP A 107 28.20 -14.23 16.05
N GLU A 108 26.92 -13.91 15.89
CA GLU A 108 25.84 -14.35 16.79
C GLU A 108 25.06 -15.57 16.27
N LYS A 109 25.17 -15.88 14.97
CA LYS A 109 24.42 -16.97 14.31
C LYS A 109 24.59 -18.33 14.98
N ASP A 110 25.80 -18.63 15.43
CA ASP A 110 26.14 -19.90 16.07
C ASP A 110 25.44 -20.06 17.43
N GLU A 111 25.38 -18.99 18.22
CA GLU A 111 24.66 -18.97 19.51
C GLU A 111 23.16 -19.06 19.30
N TRP A 112 22.63 -18.24 18.39
CA TRP A 112 21.21 -18.25 18.04
C TRP A 112 20.74 -19.65 17.60
N ALA A 113 21.52 -20.31 16.73
CA ALA A 113 21.20 -21.66 16.25
C ALA A 113 21.25 -22.71 17.37
N ARG A 114 22.14 -22.57 18.35
CA ARG A 114 22.16 -23.42 19.56
C ARG A 114 20.90 -23.23 20.40
N LEU A 115 20.53 -21.98 20.70
CA LEU A 115 19.32 -21.66 21.45
C LEU A 115 18.07 -22.22 20.78
N LEU A 116 17.99 -22.15 19.44
CA LEU A 116 16.91 -22.75 18.66
C LEU A 116 16.85 -24.28 18.85
N ILE A 117 17.99 -24.97 18.78
CA ILE A 117 18.07 -26.42 18.96
C ILE A 117 17.63 -26.86 20.35
N ASP A 118 18.00 -26.05 21.37
CA ASP A 118 17.75 -26.31 22.79
C ASP A 118 16.34 -25.90 23.22
N GLY A 119 15.57 -25.25 22.33
CA GLY A 119 14.20 -24.79 22.61
C GLY A 119 14.16 -23.61 23.59
N SER A 120 15.25 -22.85 23.67
CA SER A 120 15.40 -21.67 24.53
C SER A 120 15.26 -20.35 23.76
N LEU A 121 14.83 -20.43 22.50
CA LEU A 121 14.59 -19.30 21.62
C LEU A 121 13.13 -18.80 21.72
#